data_AF-A0A838DHW2-F1
#
_entry.id   AF-A0A838DHW2-F1
#
_cell.length_a   1.000
_cell.length_b   1.000
_cell.length_c   1.000
_cell.angle_alpha   90.00
_cell.angle_beta   90.00
_cell.angle_gamma   90.00
#
_symmetry.space_group_name_H-M   'P 1'
#
loop_
_entity.id
_entity.type
_entity.pdbx_description
1 polymer ?
#
loop_
_entity_poly.entity_id
_entity_poly.type
_entity_poly.pdbx_seq_one_letter_code
_entity_poly.pdbx_strand_id
1 'polypeptide(L)' 'MARYTGPVCRLCRREGVKLFLKGDKCMTKCTLERRNSRPG' A
#
# COMPACT_ATOMS: atom_id res chain seq x y z
N MET A 1 2.58 11.77 18.98
CA MET A 1 2.43 11.39 17.56
C MET A 1 1.86 9.98 17.48
N ALA A 2 0.66 9.80 16.91
CA ALA A 2 0.08 8.47 16.72
C ALA A 2 0.73 7.80 15.50
N ARG A 3 1.38 6.65 15.71
CA ARG A 3 1.92 5.83 14.62
C ARG A 3 0.80 4.96 14.03
N TYR A 4 0.65 4.96 12.71
CA TYR A 4 -0.30 4.10 12.02
C TYR A 4 0.24 2.66 11.98
N THR A 5 -0.36 1.76 12.76
CA THR A 5 -0.02 0.32 12.80
C THR A 5 -0.91 -0.54 11.89
N GLY A 6 -1.82 0.09 11.15
CA GLY A 6 -2.75 -0.59 10.26
C GLY A 6 -2.09 -1.12 8.98
N PRO A 7 -2.89 -1.77 8.11
CA PRO A 7 -2.40 -2.30 6.85
C PRO A 7 -1.96 -1.17 5.90
N VAL A 8 -0.65 -0.97 5.75
CA VAL A 8 -0.07 0.08 4.89
C VAL A 8 -0.41 -0.09 3.40
N CYS A 9 -0.60 -1.32 2.92
CA CYS A 9 -1.02 -1.58 1.54
C CYS A 9 -2.48 -1.14 1.28
N ARG A 10 -3.28 -0.92 2.33
CA ARG A 10 -4.62 -0.32 2.20
C ARG A 10 -4.51 1.16 1.83
N LEU A 11 -3.51 1.86 2.38
CA LEU A 11 -3.26 3.26 2.05
C LEU A 11 -2.83 3.40 0.59
N CYS A 12 -1.86 2.60 0.13
CA CYS A 12 -1.46 2.62 -1.28
C CYS A 12 -2.65 2.38 -2.23
N ARG A 13 -3.52 1.41 -1.91
CA ARG A 13 -4.73 1.11 -2.72
C ARG A 13 -5.83 2.17 -2.63
N ARG A 14 -5.87 2.97 -1.55
CA ARG A 14 -6.80 4.09 -1.42
C ARG A 14 -6.35 5.29 -2.26
N GLU A 15 -5.05 5.57 -2.22
CA GLU A 15 -4.41 6.68 -2.93
C GLU A 15 -4.17 6.37 -4.42
N GLY A 16 -4.23 5.10 -4.83
CA GLY A 16 -4.01 4.70 -6.23
C GLY A 16 -2.56 4.83 -6.69
N VAL A 17 -1.62 5.07 -5.76
CA VAL A 17 -0.20 5.27 -6.03
C VAL A 17 0.67 4.41 -5.12
N LYS A 18 1.87 4.03 -5.60
CA LYS A 18 2.85 3.29 -4.79
C LYS A 18 3.51 4.25 -3.79
N LEU A 19 3.10 4.17 -2.52
CA LEU A 19 3.70 4.95 -1.43
C LEU A 19 5.00 4.34 -0.86
N PHE A 20 5.44 3.18 -1.37
CA PHE A 20 6.67 2.49 -0.97
C PHE A 20 6.88 2.26 0.55
N LEU A 21 5.79 2.21 1.33
CA LEU A 21 5.81 2.04 2.80
C LEU A 21 6.36 0.68 3.29
N LYS A 22 6.63 -0.28 2.39
CA LYS A 22 7.23 -1.59 2.70
C LYS A 22 8.56 -1.86 2.00
N GLY A 23 9.21 -0.83 1.42
CA GLY A 23 10.51 -0.98 0.76
C GLY A 23 10.50 -2.04 -0.35
N ASP A 24 11.38 -3.03 -0.25
CA ASP A 24 11.59 -4.12 -1.23
C ASP A 24 10.31 -4.85 -1.65
N LYS A 25 9.36 -5.03 -0.73
CA LYS A 25 8.08 -5.67 -1.05
C LYS A 25 7.24 -4.85 -2.03
N CYS A 26 7.37 -3.52 -2.00
CA CYS A 26 6.69 -2.61 -2.91
C CYS A 26 7.37 -2.52 -4.28
N MET A 27 8.65 -2.89 -4.40
CA MET A 27 9.35 -2.95 -5.69
C MET A 27 9.14 -4.28 -6.41
N THR A 28 9.21 -5.39 -5.67
CA THR A 28 9.17 -6.74 -6.28
C THR A 28 7.76 -7.30 -6.43
N LYS A 29 6.90 -7.11 -5.43
CA LYS A 29 5.56 -7.75 -5.36
C LYS A 29 4.54 -6.81 -4.72
N CYS A 30 4.31 -5.65 -5.35
CA CYS A 30 3.36 -4.67 -4.85
C CYS A 30 1.91 -5.16 -5.00
N THR A 31 1.10 -4.95 -3.97
CA THR A 31 -0.33 -5.29 -4.00
C THR A 31 -1.13 -4.36 -4.90
N LEU A 32 -0.63 -3.14 -5.14
CA LEU A 32 -1.25 -2.15 -6.01
C LEU A 32 -1.35 -2.65 -7.46
N GLU A 33 -0.30 -3.31 -7.95
CA GLU A 33 -0.23 -3.80 -9.35
C GLU A 33 -1.19 -4.96 -9.61
N ARG A 34 -1.44 -5.80 -8.62
CA ARG A 34 -2.41 -6.91 -8.73
C ARG A 34 -3.85 -6.48 -8.40
N ARG A 35 -4.03 -5.50 -7.51
CA ARG A 35 -5.34 -5.05 -7.04
C ARG A 35 -5.30 -3.55 -6.79
N ASN A 36 -5.57 -2.79 -7.84
CA ASN A 36 -5.71 -1.33 -7.79
C ASN A 36 -7.13 -0.86 -7.41
N SER A 37 -8.01 -1.77 -7.00
CA SER A 37 -9.35 -1.41 -6.54
C SER A 37 -9.29 -0.82 -5.13
N ARG A 38 -10.20 0.14 -4.86
CA ARG A 38 -10.36 0.72 -3.53
C ARG A 38 -10.69 -0.40 -2.53
N PRO A 39 -9.97 -0.48 -1.40
CA PRO A 39 -10.19 -1.51 -0.40
C PRO A 39 -11.47 -1.20 0.38
N GLY A 40 -12.48 -2.04 0.16
CA GLY A 40 -13.78 -2.06 0.82
C GLY A 40 -14.31 -3.48 0.76
#